data_AF-A0A6L5ZTA6-F1
#
_entry.id   AF-A0A6L5ZTA6-F1
#
_cell.length_a   1.000
_cell.length_b   1.000
_cell.length_c   1.000
_cell.angle_alpha   90.00
_cell.angle_beta   90.00
_cell.angle_gamma   90.00
#
_symmetry.space_group_name_H-M   'P 1'
#
loop_
_entity.id
_entity.type
_entity.pdbx_description
1 polymer ?
#
loop_
_entity_poly.entity_id
_entity_poly.type
_entity_poly.pdbx_seq_one_letter_code
_entity_poly.pdbx_strand_id
1 'polypeptide(L)'
;ALENAVKIARSYTKRQAVVVFEHGYHGRTNLTMAMTAKNMPYKEGFGPFAPEIYRMPMAYPFRWNGDQTKCAQEALEMVTHKIEKEIGAKNVAAIVIEPIQGEGGFIIPPKGFLPGLVNYAKENGIVFIADEVQTGFGRTGKMFASEDENIEPDIITTAKGIAAGLPLSGVTGRAEIMDSIHISGLGGTYGGNPIACAAALGAIETIEEENLVERANVIGKIMNDALHAMAAKYPIIGEVRGRGGMQAIELIKPGSDEPNSEAQAAIIKYCISQGVLIISAGTYANVIRLLPPLTINEDLLREGLSVLEEAIASIK
;
A
#
# COMPACT_ATOMS: atom_id res chain seq x y z
N ALA A 1 9.98 -6.68 -8.55
CA ALA A 1 10.55 -6.47 -7.21
C ALA A 1 10.20 -7.59 -6.22
N LEU A 2 8.95 -7.75 -5.80
CA LEU A 2 8.56 -8.64 -4.68
C LEU A 2 9.01 -10.10 -4.81
N GLU A 3 8.92 -10.70 -6.01
CA GLU A 3 9.44 -12.05 -6.28
C GLU A 3 10.93 -12.19 -5.89
N ASN A 4 11.77 -11.21 -6.27
CA ASN A 4 13.19 -11.22 -5.92
C ASN A 4 13.39 -10.93 -4.43
N ALA A 5 12.62 -10.05 -3.81
CA ALA A 5 12.70 -9.78 -2.38
C ALA A 5 12.43 -11.06 -1.55
N VAL A 6 11.41 -11.85 -1.93
CA VAL A 6 11.14 -13.16 -1.32
C VAL A 6 12.27 -14.16 -1.58
N LYS A 7 12.80 -14.23 -2.80
CA LYS A 7 13.95 -15.10 -3.12
C LYS A 7 15.18 -14.77 -2.25
N ILE A 8 15.49 -13.48 -2.11
CA ILE A 8 16.59 -12.98 -1.28
C ILE A 8 16.37 -13.37 0.18
N ALA A 9 15.21 -13.06 0.75
CA ALA A 9 14.91 -13.38 2.14
C ALA A 9 14.97 -14.89 2.43
N ARG A 10 14.43 -15.73 1.54
CA ARG A 10 14.51 -17.19 1.66
C ARG A 10 15.96 -17.69 1.57
N SER A 11 16.77 -17.15 0.66
CA SER A 11 18.18 -17.52 0.55
C SER A 11 18.99 -17.11 1.77
N TYR A 12 18.77 -15.91 2.30
CA TYR A 12 19.48 -15.39 3.46
C TYR A 12 19.17 -16.19 4.72
N THR A 13 17.88 -16.35 5.01
CA THR A 13 17.40 -17.00 6.25
C THR A 13 17.45 -18.53 6.20
N LYS A 14 17.49 -19.13 5.00
CA LYS A 14 17.27 -20.57 4.76
C LYS A 14 15.89 -21.06 5.22
N ARG A 15 14.91 -20.16 5.28
CA ARG A 15 13.53 -20.43 5.69
C ARG A 15 12.59 -20.29 4.49
N GLN A 16 11.36 -20.78 4.60
CA GLN A 16 10.42 -20.86 3.47
C GLN A 16 9.20 -19.96 3.62
N ALA A 17 8.64 -19.84 4.82
CA ALA A 17 7.38 -19.16 5.04
C ALA A 17 7.50 -17.65 4.83
N VAL A 18 6.52 -17.08 4.14
CA VAL A 18 6.36 -15.63 3.97
C VAL A 18 5.05 -15.22 4.60
N VAL A 19 5.11 -14.27 5.52
CA VAL A 19 3.95 -13.66 6.15
C VAL A 19 3.53 -12.43 5.36
N VAL A 20 2.24 -12.35 5.03
CA VAL A 20 1.59 -11.22 4.36
C VAL A 20 0.33 -10.85 5.13
N PHE A 21 -0.33 -9.76 4.78
CA PHE A 21 -1.48 -9.24 5.53
C PHE A 21 -2.79 -9.34 4.76
N GLU A 22 -3.90 -9.39 5.49
CA GLU A 22 -5.24 -9.17 4.93
C GLU A 22 -5.29 -7.83 4.19
N HIS A 23 -6.15 -7.74 3.18
CA HIS A 23 -6.31 -6.57 2.28
C HIS A 23 -5.10 -6.20 1.41
N GLY A 24 -3.90 -6.76 1.63
CA GLY A 24 -2.69 -6.41 0.89
C GLY A 24 -2.69 -6.80 -0.60
N TYR A 25 -1.92 -6.08 -1.40
CA TYR A 25 -1.68 -6.34 -2.82
C TYR A 25 -0.21 -6.26 -3.17
N HIS A 26 0.33 -7.34 -3.74
CA HIS A 26 1.77 -7.47 -4.01
C HIS A 26 2.10 -7.81 -5.47
N GLY A 27 1.09 -7.90 -6.34
CA GLY A 27 1.28 -8.17 -7.77
C GLY A 27 0.41 -9.30 -8.32
N ARG A 28 0.73 -9.72 -9.55
CA ARG A 28 -0.06 -10.66 -10.37
C ARG A 28 0.75 -11.82 -10.98
N THR A 29 1.96 -12.06 -10.51
CA THR A 29 2.70 -13.30 -10.80
C THR A 29 2.19 -14.42 -9.87
N ASN A 30 2.51 -15.69 -10.13
CA ASN A 30 2.00 -16.81 -9.32
C ASN A 30 2.25 -16.63 -7.80
N LEU A 31 3.47 -16.26 -7.38
CA LEU A 31 3.77 -15.97 -5.97
C LEU A 31 3.06 -14.70 -5.48
N THR A 32 3.10 -13.62 -6.26
CA THR A 32 2.52 -12.35 -5.78
C THR A 32 0.99 -12.35 -5.77
N MET A 33 0.33 -13.22 -6.55
CA MET A 33 -1.09 -13.55 -6.41
C MET A 33 -1.38 -14.34 -5.13
N ALA A 34 -0.48 -15.26 -4.74
CA ALA A 34 -0.56 -15.96 -3.46
C ALA A 34 -0.48 -14.95 -2.29
N MET A 35 0.44 -13.99 -2.40
CA MET A 35 0.64 -12.91 -1.43
C MET A 35 -0.53 -11.92 -1.39
N THR A 36 -1.13 -11.60 -2.53
CA THR A 36 -2.28 -10.70 -2.65
C THR A 36 -3.54 -11.29 -1.99
N ALA A 37 -4.28 -10.48 -1.24
CA ALA A 37 -5.42 -10.92 -0.45
C ALA A 37 -6.68 -11.18 -1.30
N LYS A 38 -7.11 -10.16 -2.04
CA LYS A 38 -8.42 -10.16 -2.71
C LYS A 38 -8.50 -11.21 -3.83
N ASN A 39 -9.53 -12.05 -3.81
CA ASN A 39 -9.70 -13.12 -4.80
C ASN A 39 -10.07 -12.58 -6.18
N MET A 40 -11.19 -11.86 -6.31
CA MET A 40 -11.57 -11.22 -7.56
C MET A 40 -11.07 -9.77 -7.63
N PRO A 41 -10.46 -9.33 -8.74
CA PRO A 41 -10.21 -10.06 -10.00
C PRO A 41 -8.81 -10.69 -10.09
N TYR A 42 -8.09 -10.84 -8.98
CA TYR A 42 -6.65 -11.10 -9.02
C TYR A 42 -6.24 -12.57 -9.03
N LYS A 43 -7.09 -13.49 -8.55
CA LYS A 43 -6.72 -14.88 -8.21
C LYS A 43 -7.68 -15.93 -8.75
N GLU A 44 -8.96 -15.61 -8.90
CA GLU A 44 -9.97 -16.57 -9.36
C GLU A 44 -9.55 -17.25 -10.67
N GLY A 45 -9.54 -18.58 -10.69
CA GLY A 45 -9.19 -19.37 -11.87
C GLY A 45 -7.69 -19.47 -12.21
N PHE A 46 -6.78 -18.86 -11.44
CA PHE A 46 -5.34 -18.88 -11.73
C PHE A 46 -4.50 -19.82 -10.84
N GLY A 47 -5.13 -20.60 -9.98
CA GLY A 47 -4.44 -21.56 -9.09
C GLY A 47 -3.96 -22.84 -9.78
N PRO A 48 -3.15 -23.67 -9.09
CA PRO A 48 -2.65 -23.48 -7.73
C PRO A 48 -1.53 -22.43 -7.63
N PHE A 49 -1.45 -21.76 -6.48
CA PHE A 49 -0.45 -20.72 -6.21
C PHE A 49 0.75 -21.26 -5.42
N ALA A 50 1.84 -20.48 -5.41
CA ALA A 50 3.04 -20.77 -4.65
C ALA A 50 2.71 -21.06 -3.17
N PRO A 51 3.26 -22.15 -2.59
CA PRO A 51 3.02 -22.51 -1.18
C PRO A 51 3.84 -21.63 -0.22
N GLU A 52 3.68 -21.89 1.07
CA GLU A 52 4.42 -21.23 2.17
C GLU A 52 4.14 -19.72 2.26
N ILE A 53 2.89 -19.33 2.02
CA ILE A 53 2.39 -17.96 2.16
C ILE A 53 1.27 -17.94 3.20
N TYR A 54 1.50 -17.22 4.29
CA TYR A 54 0.60 -17.17 5.44
C TYR A 54 0.07 -15.76 5.62
N ARG A 55 -1.25 -15.64 5.81
CA ARG A 55 -1.92 -14.34 5.89
C ARG A 55 -2.29 -14.02 7.32
N MET A 56 -1.87 -12.86 7.78
CA MET A 56 -2.16 -12.35 9.11
C MET A 56 -3.17 -11.20 9.06
N PRO A 57 -3.92 -10.97 10.14
CA PRO A 57 -4.83 -9.82 10.26
C PRO A 57 -4.09 -8.50 10.07
N MET A 58 -4.72 -7.56 9.38
CA MET A 58 -4.20 -6.21 9.22
C MET A 58 -4.76 -5.29 10.32
N ALA A 59 -3.92 -4.45 10.92
CA ALA A 59 -4.38 -3.40 11.83
C ALA A 59 -5.15 -2.33 11.04
N TYR A 60 -6.47 -2.45 11.00
CA TYR A 60 -7.39 -1.58 10.27
C TYR A 60 -8.37 -0.92 11.24
N PRO A 61 -8.07 0.29 11.75
CA PRO A 61 -8.83 0.91 12.85
C PRO A 61 -10.33 1.04 12.60
N PHE A 62 -10.73 1.54 11.43
CA PHE A 62 -12.15 1.75 11.09
C PHE A 62 -12.98 0.47 11.10
N ARG A 63 -12.37 -0.68 10.78
CA ARG A 63 -13.03 -1.99 10.73
C ARG A 63 -12.52 -2.95 11.82
N TRP A 64 -11.86 -2.42 12.85
CA TRP A 64 -11.27 -3.25 13.88
C TRP A 64 -12.35 -3.87 14.77
N ASN A 65 -12.36 -5.20 14.84
CA ASN A 65 -13.27 -5.95 15.72
C ASN A 65 -12.64 -6.12 17.11
N GLY A 66 -12.60 -5.03 17.87
CA GLY A 66 -11.93 -4.92 19.17
C GLY A 66 -11.99 -3.49 19.69
N ASP A 67 -11.14 -3.16 20.66
CA ASP A 67 -11.00 -1.77 21.09
C ASP A 67 -10.19 -1.00 20.03
N GLN A 68 -10.87 -0.12 19.27
CA GLN A 68 -10.22 0.66 18.20
C GLN A 68 -9.02 1.48 18.72
N THR A 69 -9.04 1.90 20.00
CA THR A 69 -7.93 2.65 20.60
C THR A 69 -6.69 1.77 20.85
N LYS A 70 -6.88 0.45 20.90
CA LYS A 70 -5.83 -0.57 21.09
C LYS A 70 -5.56 -1.37 19.81
N CYS A 71 -6.12 -0.97 18.67
CA CYS A 71 -5.99 -1.68 17.40
C CYS A 71 -4.53 -2.06 17.07
N ALA A 72 -3.57 -1.15 17.28
CA ALA A 72 -2.15 -1.44 17.06
C ALA A 72 -1.65 -2.61 17.92
N GLN A 73 -1.94 -2.56 19.23
CA GLN A 73 -1.50 -3.55 20.20
C GLN A 73 -2.19 -4.89 19.97
N GLU A 74 -3.52 -4.91 19.89
CA GLU A 74 -4.30 -6.13 19.70
C GLU A 74 -3.96 -6.83 18.37
N ALA A 75 -3.78 -6.06 17.29
CA ALA A 75 -3.37 -6.62 16.00
C ALA A 75 -1.98 -7.22 16.08
N LEU A 76 -1.02 -6.52 16.70
CA LEU A 76 0.34 -7.01 16.84
C LEU A 76 0.39 -8.30 17.67
N GLU A 77 -0.29 -8.34 18.81
CA GLU A 77 -0.41 -9.54 19.65
C GLU A 77 -1.02 -10.72 18.89
N MET A 78 -2.06 -10.48 18.09
CA MET A 78 -2.69 -11.51 17.27
C MET A 78 -1.74 -12.03 16.18
N VAL A 79 -1.04 -11.12 15.48
CA VAL A 79 -0.09 -11.47 14.43
C VAL A 79 1.06 -12.30 14.99
N THR A 80 1.71 -11.84 16.07
CA THR A 80 2.88 -12.54 16.65
C THR A 80 2.48 -13.88 17.24
N HIS A 81 1.33 -13.95 17.93
CA HIS A 81 0.80 -15.21 18.43
C HIS A 81 0.54 -16.23 17.31
N LYS A 82 -0.12 -15.82 16.21
CA LYS A 82 -0.39 -16.70 15.08
C LYS A 82 0.90 -17.16 14.40
N ILE A 83 1.88 -16.28 14.20
CA ILE A 83 3.19 -16.66 13.67
C ILE A 83 3.83 -17.73 14.57
N GLU A 84 3.84 -17.54 15.89
CA GLU A 84 4.45 -18.50 16.81
C GLU A 84 3.74 -19.85 16.83
N LYS A 85 2.40 -19.87 16.82
CA LYS A 85 1.62 -21.09 17.03
C LYS A 85 1.26 -21.85 15.76
N GLU A 86 1.09 -21.16 14.64
CA GLU A 86 0.61 -21.76 13.38
C GLU A 86 1.75 -22.03 12.40
N ILE A 87 2.86 -21.28 12.47
CA ILE A 87 3.99 -21.38 11.54
C ILE A 87 5.27 -21.78 12.27
N GLY A 88 5.52 -21.17 13.43
CA GLY A 88 6.79 -21.15 14.14
C GLY A 88 7.74 -20.12 13.54
N ALA A 89 8.11 -19.10 14.32
CA ALA A 89 8.93 -17.98 13.87
C ALA A 89 10.25 -18.39 13.18
N LYS A 90 10.86 -19.51 13.63
CA LYS A 90 12.07 -20.10 13.02
C LYS A 90 11.90 -20.59 11.57
N ASN A 91 10.66 -20.73 11.10
CA ASN A 91 10.33 -21.16 9.73
C ASN A 91 9.99 -19.96 8.81
N VAL A 92 9.89 -18.76 9.36
CA VAL A 92 9.51 -17.53 8.62
C VAL A 92 10.75 -16.85 8.05
N ALA A 93 10.81 -16.76 6.73
CA ALA A 93 11.85 -16.05 6.00
C ALA A 93 11.60 -14.54 6.00
N ALA A 94 10.36 -14.12 5.77
CA ALA A 94 10.01 -12.72 5.64
C ALA A 94 8.62 -12.37 6.18
N ILE A 95 8.50 -11.16 6.72
CA ILE A 95 7.22 -10.45 6.89
C ILE A 95 7.19 -9.37 5.82
N VAL A 96 6.17 -9.37 4.96
CA VAL A 96 6.01 -8.42 3.85
C VAL A 96 4.75 -7.60 4.07
N ILE A 97 4.89 -6.27 4.10
CA ILE A 97 3.77 -5.36 4.33
C ILE A 97 3.95 -4.05 3.54
N GLU A 98 2.84 -3.53 3.03
CA GLU A 98 2.76 -2.15 2.52
C GLU A 98 2.63 -1.20 3.73
N PRO A 99 3.49 -0.18 3.93
CA PRO A 99 3.37 0.73 5.06
C PRO A 99 2.03 1.48 5.11
N ILE A 100 1.42 1.72 3.96
CA ILE A 100 0.00 2.05 3.79
C ILE A 100 -0.52 1.14 2.67
N GLN A 101 -1.54 0.33 2.93
CA GLN A 101 -2.03 -0.63 1.93
C GLN A 101 -2.76 0.07 0.81
N GLY A 102 -2.28 -0.11 -0.42
CA GLY A 102 -2.79 0.53 -1.62
C GLY A 102 -4.16 0.01 -2.06
N GLU A 103 -4.16 -1.08 -2.85
CA GLU A 103 -5.39 -1.68 -3.39
C GLU A 103 -6.36 -2.12 -2.29
N GLY A 104 -5.84 -2.45 -1.10
CA GLY A 104 -6.61 -2.83 0.09
C GLY A 104 -7.59 -1.76 0.56
N GLY A 105 -7.34 -0.49 0.19
CA GLY A 105 -8.23 0.64 0.48
C GLY A 105 -7.54 1.80 1.20
N PHE A 106 -6.25 2.04 0.97
CA PHE A 106 -5.46 3.09 1.65
C PHE A 106 -5.49 2.93 3.17
N ILE A 107 -5.42 1.68 3.64
CA ILE A 107 -5.47 1.35 5.06
C ILE A 107 -4.15 1.79 5.69
N ILE A 108 -4.24 2.74 6.61
CA ILE A 108 -3.10 3.23 7.38
C ILE A 108 -3.09 2.45 8.70
N PRO A 109 -2.06 1.61 8.97
CA PRO A 109 -1.95 0.99 10.27
C PRO A 109 -1.78 2.06 11.35
N PRO A 110 -2.40 1.89 12.53
CA PRO A 110 -2.21 2.79 13.65
C PRO A 110 -0.75 2.78 14.12
N LYS A 111 -0.30 3.92 14.65
CA LYS A 111 1.06 4.10 15.14
C LYS A 111 1.45 3.00 16.13
N GLY A 112 2.69 2.53 16.03
CA GLY A 112 3.26 1.45 16.84
C GLY A 112 3.10 0.06 16.24
N PHE A 113 2.17 -0.17 15.30
CA PHE A 113 2.00 -1.48 14.66
C PHE A 113 3.21 -1.85 13.79
N LEU A 114 3.65 -0.96 12.89
CA LEU A 114 4.81 -1.22 12.03
C LEU A 114 6.12 -1.34 12.83
N PRO A 115 6.47 -0.42 13.76
CA PRO A 115 7.63 -0.60 14.63
C PRO A 115 7.59 -1.91 15.42
N GLY A 116 6.42 -2.32 15.90
CA GLY A 116 6.24 -3.58 16.61
C GLY A 116 6.57 -4.80 15.74
N LEU A 117 6.12 -4.81 14.47
CA LEU A 117 6.46 -5.86 13.52
C LEU A 117 7.97 -5.88 13.20
N VAL A 118 8.61 -4.71 13.04
CA VAL A 118 10.06 -4.63 12.81
C VAL A 118 10.84 -5.20 14.00
N ASN A 119 10.46 -4.83 15.22
CA ASN A 119 11.11 -5.35 16.43
C ASN A 119 10.95 -6.87 16.55
N TYR A 120 9.72 -7.38 16.35
CA TYR A 120 9.45 -8.81 16.36
C TYR A 120 10.25 -9.57 15.28
N ALA A 121 10.32 -9.02 14.06
CA ALA A 121 11.07 -9.61 12.96
C ALA A 121 12.56 -9.72 13.31
N LYS A 122 13.13 -8.63 13.83
CA LYS A 122 14.54 -8.56 14.27
C LYS A 122 14.86 -9.56 15.37
N GLU A 123 14.03 -9.66 16.40
CA GLU A 123 14.19 -10.61 17.52
C GLU A 123 14.19 -12.08 17.07
N ASN A 124 13.50 -12.38 15.96
CA ASN A 124 13.35 -13.74 15.44
C ASN A 124 14.22 -14.04 14.19
N GLY A 125 15.06 -13.08 13.76
CA GLY A 125 15.87 -13.20 12.55
C GLY A 125 15.02 -13.39 11.29
N ILE A 126 13.86 -12.74 11.23
CA ILE A 126 12.95 -12.69 10.08
C ILE A 126 13.28 -11.41 9.29
N VAL A 127 13.35 -11.49 7.96
CA VAL A 127 13.57 -10.31 7.11
C VAL A 127 12.29 -9.49 7.05
N PHE A 128 12.32 -8.24 7.49
CA PHE A 128 11.21 -7.31 7.32
C PHE A 128 11.27 -6.62 5.97
N ILE A 129 10.21 -6.77 5.15
CA ILE A 129 10.14 -6.21 3.79
C ILE A 129 9.01 -5.17 3.73
N ALA A 130 9.38 -3.92 3.46
CA ALA A 130 8.42 -2.87 3.15
C ALA A 130 8.13 -2.85 1.64
N ASP A 131 6.86 -3.05 1.28
CA ASP A 131 6.35 -2.85 -0.08
C ASP A 131 6.01 -1.37 -0.29
N GLU A 132 7.01 -0.60 -0.72
CA GLU A 132 6.90 0.83 -1.02
C GLU A 132 6.58 1.08 -2.50
N VAL A 133 6.08 0.07 -3.23
CA VAL A 133 5.78 0.20 -4.66
C VAL A 133 4.75 1.29 -4.91
N GLN A 134 3.73 1.46 -4.06
CA GLN A 134 2.73 2.53 -4.20
C GLN A 134 3.01 3.75 -3.32
N THR A 135 3.67 3.57 -2.18
CA THR A 135 3.83 4.62 -1.15
C THR A 135 5.13 5.40 -1.25
N GLY A 136 6.14 4.88 -1.96
CA GLY A 136 7.44 5.54 -2.13
C GLY A 136 7.42 6.73 -3.09
N PHE A 137 8.58 7.36 -3.23
CA PHE A 137 8.85 8.52 -4.10
C PHE A 137 7.92 9.71 -3.84
N GLY A 138 7.81 10.12 -2.57
CA GLY A 138 7.12 11.36 -2.19
C GLY A 138 5.61 11.23 -2.04
N ARG A 139 5.01 10.10 -2.45
CA ARG A 139 3.55 9.94 -2.51
C ARG A 139 2.84 10.31 -1.21
N THR A 140 3.38 9.89 -0.06
CA THR A 140 2.74 10.11 1.24
C THR A 140 3.19 11.39 1.94
N GLY A 141 3.91 12.30 1.27
CA GLY A 141 4.49 13.48 1.91
C GLY A 141 5.82 13.22 2.63
N LYS A 142 6.42 12.05 2.36
CA LYS A 142 7.77 11.61 2.73
C LYS A 142 8.37 10.87 1.53
N MET A 143 9.70 10.74 1.45
CA MET A 143 10.31 10.02 0.33
C MET A 143 9.87 8.55 0.34
N PHE A 144 9.83 7.93 1.51
CA PHE A 144 9.19 6.63 1.76
C PHE A 144 8.20 6.71 2.93
N ALA A 145 7.10 5.96 2.86
CA ALA A 145 6.12 5.93 3.95
C ALA A 145 6.67 5.34 5.26
N SER A 146 7.73 4.53 5.17
CA SER A 146 8.49 3.99 6.30
C SER A 146 9.09 5.08 7.21
N GLU A 147 9.37 6.27 6.68
CA GLU A 147 9.92 7.40 7.46
C GLU A 147 8.92 7.96 8.48
N ASP A 148 7.62 7.72 8.29
CA ASP A 148 6.56 8.26 9.16
C ASP A 148 6.65 7.76 10.62
N GLU A 149 7.20 6.57 10.82
CA GLU A 149 7.50 6.01 12.14
C GLU A 149 8.98 5.67 12.32
N ASN A 150 9.84 6.14 11.40
CA ASN A 150 11.26 5.84 11.35
C ASN A 150 11.56 4.34 11.44
N ILE A 151 10.76 3.50 10.76
CA ILE A 151 11.10 2.08 10.65
C ILE A 151 12.25 1.91 9.66
N GLU A 152 13.12 0.94 9.92
CA GLU A 152 14.23 0.57 9.03
C GLU A 152 14.00 -0.84 8.46
N PRO A 153 13.33 -0.98 7.31
CA PRO A 153 13.12 -2.28 6.69
C PRO A 153 14.45 -2.93 6.29
N ASP A 154 14.54 -4.24 6.41
CA ASP A 154 15.69 -5.00 5.93
C ASP A 154 15.77 -5.00 4.39
N ILE A 155 14.58 -5.00 3.75
CA ILE A 155 14.41 -4.84 2.31
C ILE A 155 13.25 -3.86 2.05
N ILE A 156 13.42 -2.99 1.06
CA ILE A 156 12.39 -2.15 0.48
C ILE A 156 12.20 -2.55 -0.98
N THR A 157 10.95 -2.66 -1.40
CA THR A 157 10.62 -2.84 -2.82
C THR A 157 9.98 -1.60 -3.41
N THR A 158 10.40 -1.24 -4.62
CA THR A 158 9.99 -0.01 -5.31
C THR A 158 9.61 -0.29 -6.76
N ALA A 159 8.68 0.49 -7.32
CA ALA A 159 8.37 0.58 -8.75
C ALA A 159 7.57 1.88 -8.99
N LYS A 160 6.58 1.86 -9.89
CA LYS A 160 5.62 2.95 -10.15
C LYS A 160 6.30 4.33 -10.27
N GLY A 161 6.32 5.10 -9.18
CA GLY A 161 6.89 6.45 -9.13
C GLY A 161 8.39 6.53 -9.46
N ILE A 162 9.14 5.42 -9.30
CA ILE A 162 10.61 5.39 -9.48
C ILE A 162 11.09 5.92 -10.83
N ALA A 163 10.34 5.72 -11.91
CA ALA A 163 10.78 6.01 -13.28
C ALA A 163 9.71 6.76 -14.09
N ALA A 164 8.89 7.56 -13.40
CA ALA A 164 7.86 8.41 -14.01
C ALA A 164 6.98 7.69 -15.06
N GLY A 165 6.68 6.41 -14.85
CA GLY A 165 5.84 5.59 -15.73
C GLY A 165 6.59 4.61 -16.65
N LEU A 166 7.92 4.71 -16.80
CA LEU A 166 8.69 3.68 -17.50
C LEU A 166 8.84 2.40 -16.66
N PRO A 167 8.94 1.20 -17.28
CA PRO A 167 9.04 -0.06 -16.55
C PRO A 167 10.37 -0.20 -15.80
N LEU A 168 10.37 0.12 -14.51
CA LEU A 168 11.47 -0.12 -13.59
C LEU A 168 10.94 -0.53 -12.23
N SER A 169 11.65 -1.44 -11.56
CA SER A 169 11.40 -1.80 -10.16
C SER A 169 12.72 -2.05 -9.44
N GLY A 170 12.79 -1.71 -8.16
CA GLY A 170 13.94 -1.93 -7.30
C GLY A 170 13.68 -2.92 -6.18
N VAL A 171 14.74 -3.59 -5.74
CA VAL A 171 14.82 -4.30 -4.46
C VAL A 171 16.09 -3.78 -3.80
N THR A 172 15.91 -2.99 -2.74
CA THR A 172 17.01 -2.37 -1.99
C THR A 172 17.00 -2.98 -0.61
N GLY A 173 18.14 -3.42 -0.08
CA GLY A 173 18.20 -4.02 1.25
C GLY A 173 19.59 -4.02 1.84
N ARG A 174 19.72 -4.52 3.06
CA ARG A 174 21.01 -4.64 3.77
C ARG A 174 21.99 -5.48 2.95
N ALA A 175 23.26 -5.07 2.93
CA ALA A 175 24.28 -5.70 2.07
C ALA A 175 24.41 -7.19 2.35
N GLU A 176 24.49 -7.59 3.61
CA GLU A 176 24.61 -9.00 4.03
C GLU A 176 23.41 -9.87 3.61
N ILE A 177 22.23 -9.25 3.43
CA ILE A 177 21.02 -9.92 2.96
C ILE A 177 21.04 -10.02 1.42
N MET A 178 21.39 -8.93 0.74
CA MET A 178 21.44 -8.89 -0.74
C MET A 178 22.56 -9.78 -1.31
N ASP A 179 23.73 -9.78 -0.67
CA ASP A 179 24.92 -10.55 -1.07
C ASP A 179 24.83 -12.04 -0.69
N SER A 180 23.75 -12.46 -0.03
CA SER A 180 23.50 -13.86 0.29
C SER A 180 23.09 -14.70 -0.94
N ILE A 181 22.95 -14.07 -2.11
CA ILE A 181 22.59 -14.74 -3.35
C ILE A 181 23.85 -15.20 -4.08
N HIS A 182 23.86 -16.46 -4.51
CA HIS A 182 24.90 -16.99 -5.38
C HIS A 182 24.93 -16.26 -6.74
N ILE A 183 26.09 -16.31 -7.41
CA ILE A 183 26.29 -15.76 -8.75
C ILE A 183 25.17 -16.23 -9.69
N SER A 184 24.57 -15.30 -10.43
CA SER A 184 23.45 -15.54 -11.34
C SER A 184 22.12 -15.98 -10.69
N GLY A 185 22.01 -15.98 -9.36
CA GLY A 185 20.76 -16.30 -8.66
C GLY A 185 19.66 -15.23 -8.80
N LEU A 186 20.04 -14.00 -9.14
CA LEU A 186 19.15 -12.91 -9.55
C LEU A 186 19.45 -12.51 -10.99
N GLY A 187 18.41 -12.28 -11.80
CA GLY A 187 18.56 -11.89 -13.19
C GLY A 187 17.22 -11.64 -13.86
N GLY A 188 17.29 -11.21 -15.12
CA GLY A 188 16.16 -10.94 -16.00
C GLY A 188 16.58 -10.00 -17.11
N THR A 189 16.22 -10.31 -18.37
CA THR A 189 16.77 -9.65 -19.57
C THR A 189 16.64 -8.12 -19.57
N TYR A 190 15.52 -7.60 -19.05
CA TYR A 190 15.23 -6.17 -19.06
C TYR A 190 15.43 -5.48 -17.70
N GLY A 191 15.94 -6.21 -16.69
CA GLY A 191 16.29 -5.62 -15.40
C GLY A 191 17.40 -4.59 -15.57
N GLY A 192 17.23 -3.40 -15.01
CA GLY A 192 18.22 -2.31 -15.16
C GLY A 192 18.32 -1.76 -16.58
N ASN A 193 17.23 -1.76 -17.35
CA ASN A 193 17.20 -1.15 -18.67
C ASN A 193 17.74 0.30 -18.62
N PRO A 194 18.73 0.67 -19.44
CA PRO A 194 19.41 1.95 -19.31
C PRO A 194 18.51 3.17 -19.58
N ILE A 195 17.49 3.04 -20.44
CA ILE A 195 16.52 4.12 -20.71
C ILE A 195 15.62 4.32 -19.47
N ALA A 196 15.14 3.22 -18.88
CA ALA A 196 14.34 3.29 -17.66
C ALA A 196 15.15 3.83 -16.47
N CYS A 197 16.44 3.47 -16.37
CA CYS A 197 17.35 4.02 -15.36
C CYS A 197 17.59 5.53 -15.55
N ALA A 198 17.79 5.99 -16.79
CA ALA A 198 17.95 7.41 -17.08
C ALA A 198 16.68 8.21 -16.72
N ALA A 199 15.49 7.67 -17.03
CA ALA A 199 14.23 8.28 -16.61
C ALA A 199 14.05 8.29 -15.09
N ALA A 200 14.53 7.25 -14.39
CA ALA A 200 14.49 7.22 -12.94
C ALA A 200 15.38 8.29 -12.30
N LEU A 201 16.59 8.51 -12.84
CA LEU A 201 17.46 9.59 -12.39
C LEU A 201 16.79 10.95 -12.56
N GLY A 202 16.24 11.24 -13.74
CA GLY A 202 15.52 12.51 -13.98
C GLY A 202 14.26 12.66 -13.12
N ALA A 203 13.52 11.58 -12.86
CA ALA A 203 12.36 11.61 -11.98
C ALA A 203 12.74 11.91 -10.53
N ILE A 204 13.84 11.33 -10.03
CA ILE A 204 14.35 11.60 -8.68
C ILE A 204 14.86 13.04 -8.57
N GLU A 205 15.64 13.50 -9.56
CA GLU A 205 16.10 14.90 -9.65
C GLU A 205 14.91 15.88 -9.62
N THR A 206 13.85 15.61 -10.39
CA THR A 206 12.63 16.42 -10.38
C THR A 206 11.96 16.42 -8.99
N ILE A 207 11.89 15.27 -8.31
CA ILE A 207 11.31 15.18 -6.96
C ILE A 207 12.07 16.09 -5.98
N GLU A 208 13.40 16.12 -6.08
CA GLU A 208 14.28 16.91 -5.22
C GLU A 208 14.22 18.40 -5.58
N GLU A 209 14.40 18.76 -6.85
CA GLU A 209 14.46 20.16 -7.30
C GLU A 209 13.11 20.89 -7.16
N GLU A 210 12.00 20.22 -7.48
CA GLU A 210 10.65 20.80 -7.38
C GLU A 210 10.03 20.61 -5.99
N ASN A 211 10.76 20.04 -5.02
CA ASN A 211 10.28 19.76 -3.66
C ASN A 211 8.94 19.01 -3.66
N LEU A 212 8.85 17.93 -4.45
CA LEU A 212 7.58 17.23 -4.66
C LEU A 212 7.07 16.50 -3.41
N VAL A 213 7.95 16.22 -2.46
CA VAL A 213 7.59 15.67 -1.14
C VAL A 213 6.78 16.69 -0.34
N GLU A 214 7.24 17.93 -0.27
CA GLU A 214 6.55 19.05 0.36
C GLU A 214 5.26 19.36 -0.39
N ARG A 215 5.31 19.36 -1.73
CA ARG A 215 4.12 19.54 -2.57
C ARG A 215 3.05 18.50 -2.29
N ALA A 216 3.43 17.22 -2.08
CA ALA A 216 2.50 16.16 -1.72
C ALA A 216 1.76 16.46 -0.40
N ASN A 217 2.43 17.08 0.57
CA ASN A 217 1.79 17.52 1.82
C ASN A 217 0.79 18.65 1.58
N VAL A 218 1.11 19.62 0.71
CA VAL A 218 0.20 20.73 0.36
C VAL A 218 -1.08 20.22 -0.32
N ILE A 219 -0.96 19.44 -1.40
CA ILE A 219 -2.14 18.89 -2.09
C ILE A 219 -2.90 17.90 -1.21
N GLY A 220 -2.18 17.16 -0.36
CA GLY A 220 -2.75 16.24 0.61
C GLY A 220 -3.66 16.97 1.59
N LYS A 221 -3.23 18.13 2.11
CA LYS A 221 -4.05 18.97 2.98
C LYS A 221 -5.31 19.46 2.27
N ILE A 222 -5.20 19.95 1.03
CA ILE A 222 -6.36 20.42 0.25
C ILE A 222 -7.39 19.31 0.08
N MET A 223 -6.95 18.11 -0.33
CA MET A 223 -7.85 16.95 -0.46
C MET A 223 -8.42 16.55 0.89
N ASN A 224 -7.61 16.45 1.94
CA ASN A 224 -8.06 16.01 3.26
C ASN A 224 -9.12 16.95 3.85
N ASP A 225 -8.92 18.27 3.77
CA ASP A 225 -9.88 19.26 4.25
C ASP A 225 -11.20 19.15 3.48
N ALA A 226 -11.14 19.02 2.14
CA ALA A 226 -12.32 18.90 1.29
C ALA A 226 -13.09 17.60 1.57
N LEU A 227 -12.40 16.46 1.68
CA LEU A 227 -13.02 15.16 1.96
C LEU A 227 -13.67 15.13 3.35
N HIS A 228 -13.06 15.75 4.37
CA HIS A 228 -13.69 15.87 5.69
C HIS A 228 -14.91 16.79 5.67
N ALA A 229 -14.88 17.89 4.90
CA ALA A 229 -16.05 18.74 4.71
C ALA A 229 -17.21 17.97 4.04
N MET A 230 -16.90 17.13 3.05
CA MET A 230 -17.89 16.22 2.45
C MET A 230 -18.39 15.20 3.48
N ALA A 231 -17.51 14.57 4.27
CA ALA A 231 -17.91 13.59 5.28
C ALA A 231 -18.85 14.16 6.35
N ALA A 232 -18.65 15.42 6.73
CA ALA A 232 -19.56 16.12 7.66
C ALA A 232 -20.97 16.36 7.07
N LYS A 233 -21.09 16.41 5.74
CA LYS A 233 -22.33 16.69 5.01
C LYS A 233 -23.05 15.43 4.51
N TYR A 234 -22.29 14.38 4.18
CA TYR A 234 -22.79 13.19 3.51
C TYR A 234 -22.53 11.93 4.34
N PRO A 235 -23.54 11.40 5.05
CA PRO A 235 -23.42 10.21 5.92
C PRO A 235 -23.00 8.91 5.20
N ILE A 236 -22.94 8.93 3.87
CA ILE A 236 -22.43 7.82 3.07
C ILE A 236 -20.91 7.64 3.19
N ILE A 237 -20.19 8.68 3.63
CA ILE A 237 -18.75 8.64 3.87
C ILE A 237 -18.52 8.19 5.32
N GLY A 238 -18.04 6.96 5.49
CA GLY A 238 -17.77 6.40 6.82
C GLY A 238 -16.41 6.80 7.37
N GLU A 239 -15.39 6.88 6.51
CA GLU A 239 -14.05 7.31 6.90
C GLU A 239 -13.37 8.09 5.77
N VAL A 240 -12.65 9.14 6.17
CA VAL A 240 -11.64 9.82 5.34
C VAL A 240 -10.28 9.44 5.88
N ARG A 241 -9.37 8.98 5.01
CA ARG A 241 -8.01 8.60 5.41
C ARG A 241 -7.01 8.84 4.30
N GLY A 242 -5.73 8.97 4.66
CA GLY A 242 -4.66 9.17 3.71
C GLY A 242 -3.51 10.01 4.25
N ARG A 243 -2.41 10.06 3.49
CA ARG A 243 -1.26 10.95 3.74
C ARG A 243 -0.75 11.51 2.43
N GLY A 244 -0.28 12.76 2.46
CA GLY A 244 0.22 13.45 1.27
C GLY A 244 -0.73 13.34 0.07
N GLY A 245 -0.19 13.07 -1.11
CA GLY A 245 -0.94 12.86 -2.35
C GLY A 245 -1.67 11.51 -2.45
N MET A 246 -1.87 10.79 -1.35
CA MET A 246 -2.54 9.50 -1.25
C MET A 246 -3.72 9.62 -0.28
N GLN A 247 -4.91 9.96 -0.78
CA GLN A 247 -6.12 10.19 0.01
C GLN A 247 -7.26 9.28 -0.44
N ALA A 248 -8.16 8.93 0.46
CA ALA A 248 -9.30 8.08 0.17
C ALA A 248 -10.51 8.42 1.04
N ILE A 249 -11.69 8.07 0.50
CA ILE A 249 -12.93 7.97 1.25
C ILE A 249 -13.45 6.55 1.18
N GLU A 250 -13.96 6.07 2.29
CA GLU A 250 -14.67 4.80 2.35
C GLU A 250 -16.16 5.00 2.47
N LEU A 251 -16.89 4.34 1.58
CA LEU A 251 -18.32 4.46 1.47
C LEU A 251 -19.02 3.33 2.22
N ILE A 252 -19.99 3.72 3.04
CA ILE A 252 -20.84 2.85 3.84
C ILE A 252 -22.30 3.08 3.48
N LYS A 253 -23.17 2.15 3.89
CA LYS A 253 -24.61 2.40 3.85
C LYS A 253 -24.96 3.36 4.99
N PRO A 254 -25.66 4.48 4.74
CA PRO A 254 -25.97 5.45 5.80
C PRO A 254 -26.63 4.79 7.02
N GLY A 255 -26.07 5.03 8.20
CA GLY A 255 -26.56 4.48 9.47
C GLY A 255 -25.99 3.09 9.85
N SER A 256 -25.03 2.55 9.09
CA SER A 256 -24.31 1.32 9.43
C SER A 256 -22.86 1.35 8.93
N ASP A 257 -22.05 0.35 9.30
CA ASP A 257 -20.68 0.19 8.78
C ASP A 257 -20.58 -0.74 7.56
N GLU A 258 -21.73 -1.13 6.98
CA GLU A 258 -21.78 -2.02 5.83
C GLU A 258 -21.16 -1.34 4.59
N PRO A 259 -20.22 -2.00 3.89
CA PRO A 259 -19.65 -1.48 2.64
C PRO A 259 -20.71 -1.14 1.59
N ASN A 260 -20.55 0.01 0.92
CA ASN A 260 -21.45 0.47 -0.14
C ASN A 260 -20.76 0.53 -1.50
N SER A 261 -20.55 -0.65 -2.10
CA SER A 261 -19.89 -0.79 -3.41
C SER A 261 -20.74 -0.26 -4.57
N GLU A 262 -22.07 -0.29 -4.46
CA GLU A 262 -22.98 0.24 -5.47
C GLU A 262 -22.84 1.77 -5.60
N ALA A 263 -22.85 2.49 -4.47
CA ALA A 263 -22.61 3.92 -4.47
C ALA A 263 -21.22 4.27 -5.00
N GLN A 264 -20.20 3.49 -4.61
CA GLN A 264 -18.84 3.68 -5.10
C GLN A 264 -18.76 3.59 -6.63
N ALA A 265 -19.35 2.55 -7.22
CA ALA A 265 -19.38 2.37 -8.66
C ALA A 265 -20.15 3.51 -9.37
N ALA A 266 -21.27 3.95 -8.79
CA ALA A 266 -22.07 5.07 -9.30
C ALA A 266 -21.29 6.39 -9.28
N ILE A 267 -20.61 6.71 -8.16
CA ILE A 267 -19.80 7.92 -8.01
C ILE A 267 -18.64 7.93 -9.00
N ILE A 268 -17.89 6.82 -9.12
CA ILE A 268 -16.78 6.71 -10.08
C ILE A 268 -17.30 6.91 -11.51
N LYS A 269 -18.41 6.27 -11.87
CA LYS A 269 -19.03 6.42 -13.20
C LYS A 269 -19.44 7.87 -13.46
N TYR A 270 -19.99 8.55 -12.47
CA TYR A 270 -20.35 9.96 -12.58
C TYR A 270 -19.12 10.82 -12.83
N CYS A 271 -18.08 10.70 -11.99
CA CYS A 271 -16.85 11.47 -12.12
C CYS A 271 -16.21 11.29 -13.51
N ILE A 272 -16.12 10.06 -14.00
CA ILE A 272 -15.61 9.76 -15.34
C ILE A 272 -16.46 10.42 -16.42
N SER A 273 -17.79 10.44 -16.28
CA SER A 273 -18.68 11.09 -17.24
C SER A 273 -18.54 12.62 -17.26
N GLN A 274 -18.03 13.20 -16.17
CA GLN A 274 -17.69 14.63 -16.05
C GLN A 274 -16.21 14.91 -16.37
N GLY A 275 -15.46 13.94 -16.89
CA GLY A 275 -14.06 14.12 -17.29
C GLY A 275 -13.03 13.98 -16.16
N VAL A 276 -13.44 13.52 -14.97
CA VAL A 276 -12.56 13.33 -13.81
C VAL A 276 -12.29 11.84 -13.59
N LEU A 277 -11.05 11.42 -13.83
CA LEU A 277 -10.64 10.03 -13.62
C LEU A 277 -10.30 9.76 -12.15
N ILE A 278 -11.20 9.07 -11.48
CA ILE A 278 -11.03 8.56 -10.12
C ILE A 278 -11.15 7.04 -10.14
N ILE A 279 -10.41 6.36 -9.27
CA ILE A 279 -10.27 4.91 -9.32
C ILE A 279 -10.73 4.23 -8.03
N SER A 280 -11.24 3.01 -8.18
CA SER A 280 -11.66 2.15 -7.10
C SER A 280 -10.49 1.60 -6.30
N ALA A 281 -10.71 1.38 -5.00
CA ALA A 281 -9.91 0.52 -4.14
C ALA A 281 -10.83 -0.22 -3.15
N GLY A 282 -10.23 -0.90 -2.18
CA GLY A 282 -10.97 -1.53 -1.09
C GLY A 282 -11.19 -3.02 -1.32
N THR A 283 -10.98 -3.80 -0.27
CA THR A 283 -11.30 -5.23 -0.29
C THR A 283 -12.76 -5.47 -0.64
N TYR A 284 -13.66 -4.65 -0.12
CA TYR A 284 -15.10 -4.72 -0.36
C TYR A 284 -15.59 -3.85 -1.53
N ALA A 285 -14.66 -3.31 -2.34
CA ALA A 285 -14.96 -2.46 -3.50
C ALA A 285 -15.80 -1.20 -3.16
N ASN A 286 -15.60 -0.64 -1.98
CA ASN A 286 -16.36 0.49 -1.44
C ASN A 286 -15.46 1.71 -1.12
N VAL A 287 -14.20 1.70 -1.57
CA VAL A 287 -13.26 2.81 -1.35
C VAL A 287 -13.03 3.53 -2.65
N ILE A 288 -13.05 4.86 -2.59
CA ILE A 288 -12.62 5.76 -3.64
C ILE A 288 -11.27 6.33 -3.23
N ARG A 289 -10.27 6.22 -4.10
CA ARG A 289 -8.92 6.73 -3.84
C ARG A 289 -8.53 7.82 -4.82
N LEU A 290 -7.80 8.80 -4.30
CA LEU A 290 -7.26 9.94 -5.00
C LEU A 290 -5.74 9.81 -5.06
N LEU A 291 -5.20 9.76 -6.27
CA LEU A 291 -3.77 9.69 -6.58
C LEU A 291 -3.40 10.69 -7.68
N PRO A 292 -3.64 12.01 -7.48
CA PRO A 292 -3.24 12.99 -8.48
C PRO A 292 -1.70 12.95 -8.67
N PRO A 293 -1.18 13.36 -9.84
CA PRO A 293 0.25 13.62 -9.96
C PRO A 293 0.65 14.70 -8.94
N LEU A 294 1.85 14.59 -8.36
CA LEU A 294 2.29 15.55 -7.34
C LEU A 294 2.43 16.97 -7.91
N THR A 295 2.61 17.07 -9.23
CA THR A 295 2.67 18.31 -10.00
C THR A 295 1.30 18.90 -10.36
N ILE A 296 0.17 18.32 -9.89
CA ILE A 296 -1.17 18.83 -10.22
C ILE A 296 -1.33 20.30 -9.80
N ASN A 297 -1.95 21.11 -10.67
CA ASN A 297 -2.33 22.47 -10.34
C ASN A 297 -3.47 22.48 -9.29
N GLU A 298 -3.47 23.43 -8.36
CA GLU A 298 -4.47 23.47 -7.29
C GLU A 298 -5.90 23.75 -7.78
N ASP A 299 -6.06 24.58 -8.81
CA ASP A 299 -7.39 24.88 -9.37
C ASP A 299 -7.98 23.62 -10.01
N LEU A 300 -7.17 22.87 -10.76
CA LEU A 300 -7.59 21.60 -11.35
C LEU A 300 -7.89 20.54 -10.29
N LEU A 301 -7.12 20.50 -9.19
CA LEU A 301 -7.39 19.62 -8.06
C LEU A 301 -8.74 19.96 -7.41
N ARG A 302 -9.03 21.25 -7.21
CA ARG A 302 -10.29 21.72 -6.62
C ARG A 302 -11.48 21.48 -7.54
N GLU A 303 -11.32 21.65 -8.85
CA GLU A 303 -12.33 21.30 -9.85
C GLU A 303 -12.67 19.81 -9.78
N GLY A 304 -11.65 18.93 -9.74
CA GLY A 304 -11.85 17.49 -9.58
C GLY A 304 -12.55 17.12 -8.27
N LEU A 305 -12.25 17.81 -7.16
CA LEU A 305 -12.92 17.63 -5.87
C LEU A 305 -14.39 18.11 -5.91
N SER A 306 -14.68 19.19 -6.64
CA SER A 306 -16.06 19.67 -6.83
C SER A 306 -16.91 18.63 -7.55
N VAL A 307 -16.39 18.04 -8.63
CA VAL A 307 -17.07 16.96 -9.37
C VAL A 307 -17.30 15.74 -8.49
N LEU A 308 -16.34 15.39 -7.62
CA LEU A 308 -16.51 14.32 -6.64
C LEU A 308 -17.63 14.63 -5.64
N GLU A 309 -17.70 15.87 -5.14
CA GLU A 309 -18.79 16.29 -4.24
C GLU A 309 -20.15 16.20 -4.93
N GLU A 310 -20.28 16.69 -6.17
CA GLU A 310 -21.49 16.60 -6.98
C GLU A 310 -21.93 15.15 -7.17
N ALA A 311 -20.98 14.26 -7.45
CA ALA A 311 -21.22 12.82 -7.58
C ALA A 311 -21.78 12.23 -6.28
N ILE A 312 -21.18 12.55 -5.13
CA ILE A 312 -21.61 12.07 -3.82
C ILE A 312 -23.00 12.62 -3.47
N ALA A 313 -23.24 13.90 -3.76
CA ALA A 313 -24.54 14.54 -3.55
C ALA A 313 -25.67 13.93 -4.38
N SER A 314 -25.34 13.30 -5.51
CA SER A 314 -26.32 12.64 -6.38
C SER A 314 -26.78 11.27 -5.86
N ILE A 315 -26.06 10.68 -4.90
CA ILE A 315 -26.42 9.39 -4.30
C ILE A 315 -27.50 9.61 -3.24
N LYS A 316 -28.64 8.92 -3.41
CA LYS A 316 -29.80 8.98 -2.52
C LYS A 316 -29.69 8.00 -1.36
#